data_AF-S7VWY7-F1
#
_entry.id   AF-S7VWY7-F1
#
_cell.length_a   1.000
_cell.length_b   1.000
_cell.length_c   1.000
_cell.angle_alpha   90.00
_cell.angle_beta   90.00
_cell.angle_gamma   90.00
#
_symmetry.space_group_name_H-M   'P 1'
#
loop_
_entity.id
_entity.type
_entity.pdbx_description
1 polymer ?
#
loop_
_entity_poly.entity_id
_entity_poly.type
_entity_poly.pdbx_seq_one_letter_code
_entity_poly.pdbx_strand_id
1 'polypeptide(L)'
;MGNSKNNTKPKVKKVPLKGMMDNVMEQFNSAADHINLHPNIRKILSITNNEILVNFPVKMDSGEVEVFTGYRVQHNGALGPYKGGLRYHATVDLDAARALAMWMTWKTSLAGLPYGGAKGGIKIDPALYSQNELERITRRFTYALADNIGPEHDIPAPDVNTNSQTMAWIADTYMSTRPPAQRTANQHVVTGKPDGSGGLEGRDRATGFGVYLTIKFWADKNNTDLNGKSLLFKVLAM
;
A
#
# COMPACT_ATOMS: atom_id res chain seq x y z
N MET A 1 66.27 -6.28 -9.84
CA MET A 1 65.42 -5.35 -10.62
C MET A 1 64.27 -6.18 -11.17
N GLY A 2 63.07 -6.25 -10.60
CA GLY A 2 62.25 -5.18 -10.04
C GLY A 2 61.15 -4.84 -11.06
N ASN A 3 60.02 -5.55 -11.03
CA ASN A 3 58.70 -5.02 -11.42
C ASN A 3 57.58 -6.05 -11.19
N SER A 4 56.84 -5.89 -10.09
CA SER A 4 55.47 -6.38 -9.99
C SER A 4 54.56 -5.16 -9.89
N LYS A 5 53.74 -4.94 -10.92
CA LYS A 5 52.77 -3.86 -10.99
C LYS A 5 51.61 -4.20 -10.05
N ASN A 6 51.50 -3.48 -8.94
CA ASN A 6 50.32 -3.49 -8.07
C ASN A 6 49.14 -2.87 -8.82
N ASN A 7 48.23 -3.72 -9.28
CA ASN A 7 46.98 -3.32 -9.92
C ASN A 7 45.87 -3.30 -8.85
N THR A 8 45.83 -2.26 -8.02
CA THR A 8 44.74 -2.08 -7.04
C THR A 8 43.55 -1.38 -7.70
N LYS A 9 42.53 -2.16 -8.06
CA LYS A 9 41.23 -1.63 -8.48
C LYS A 9 40.63 -0.74 -7.37
N PRO A 10 40.04 0.42 -7.70
CA PRO A 10 39.42 1.27 -6.69
C PRO A 10 38.24 0.56 -6.04
N LYS A 11 38.24 0.47 -4.70
CA LYS A 11 37.12 -0.03 -3.92
C LYS A 11 35.93 0.93 -4.10
N VAL A 12 34.95 0.51 -4.89
CA VAL A 12 33.64 1.19 -4.98
C VAL A 12 33.05 1.22 -3.57
N LYS A 13 32.95 2.41 -2.97
CA LYS A 13 32.20 2.61 -1.73
C LYS A 13 30.75 2.21 -2.01
N LYS A 14 30.29 1.08 -1.45
CA LYS A 14 28.88 0.72 -1.46
C LYS A 14 28.12 1.84 -0.75
N VAL A 15 27.36 2.62 -1.50
CA VAL A 15 26.39 3.56 -0.95
C VAL A 15 25.41 2.72 -0.12
N PRO A 16 25.17 3.03 1.16
CA PRO A 16 24.18 2.31 1.96
C PRO A 16 22.83 2.33 1.23
N LEU A 17 22.18 1.18 1.12
CA LEU A 17 20.82 1.10 0.57
C LEU A 17 19.90 1.92 1.47
N LYS A 18 19.41 3.04 0.93
CA LYS A 18 18.52 3.97 1.61
C LYS A 18 17.15 3.31 1.82
N GLY A 19 16.63 3.37 3.05
CA GLY A 19 15.35 2.75 3.40
C GLY A 19 14.17 3.43 2.71
N MET A 20 13.00 2.77 2.66
CA MET A 20 11.79 3.39 2.07
C MET A 20 11.42 4.68 2.80
N MET A 21 11.57 4.71 4.13
CA MET A 21 11.27 5.88 4.95
C MET A 21 12.18 7.07 4.57
N ASP A 22 13.48 6.83 4.47
CA ASP A 22 14.44 7.86 4.07
C ASP A 22 14.14 8.42 2.67
N ASN A 23 13.71 7.56 1.74
CA ASN A 23 13.37 7.96 0.37
C ASN A 23 12.11 8.85 0.33
N VAL A 24 11.03 8.47 1.03
CA VAL A 24 9.82 9.30 1.05
C VAL A 24 10.06 10.62 1.77
N MET A 25 10.88 10.62 2.83
CA MET A 25 11.23 11.84 3.56
C MET A 25 12.09 12.79 2.74
N GLU A 26 13.04 12.28 1.96
CA GLU A 26 13.82 13.11 1.03
C GLU A 26 12.93 13.76 -0.04
N GLN A 27 12.02 12.99 -0.64
CA GLN A 27 11.07 13.49 -1.62
C GLN A 27 10.14 14.56 -1.01
N PHE A 28 9.61 14.29 0.19
CA PHE A 28 8.77 15.22 0.92
C PHE A 28 9.51 16.52 1.26
N ASN A 29 10.72 16.41 1.82
CA ASN A 29 11.54 17.56 2.19
C ASN A 29 11.89 18.42 0.97
N SER A 30 12.30 17.79 -0.12
CA SER A 30 12.56 18.48 -1.39
C SER A 30 11.32 19.25 -1.85
N ALA A 31 10.15 18.61 -1.91
CA ALA A 31 8.91 19.30 -2.32
C ALA A 31 8.53 20.43 -1.35
N ALA A 32 8.69 20.22 -0.05
CA ALA A 32 8.40 21.22 0.99
C ALA A 32 9.29 22.47 0.85
N ASP A 33 10.57 22.28 0.50
CA ASP A 33 11.51 23.38 0.27
C ASP A 33 11.13 24.19 -0.98
N HIS A 34 10.73 23.51 -2.07
CA HIS A 34 10.32 24.19 -3.31
C HIS A 34 9.11 25.10 -3.16
N ILE A 35 8.21 24.80 -2.21
CA ILE A 35 6.98 25.58 -1.99
C ILE A 35 7.07 26.49 -0.75
N ASN A 36 8.24 26.59 -0.10
CA ASN A 36 8.40 27.27 1.19
C ASN A 36 7.31 26.86 2.20
N LEU A 37 7.13 25.54 2.37
CA LEU A 37 6.08 25.00 3.22
C LEU A 37 6.24 25.50 4.66
N HIS A 38 5.15 25.98 5.25
CA HIS A 38 5.16 26.48 6.61
C HIS A 38 5.73 25.44 7.60
N PRO A 39 6.67 25.80 8.49
CA PRO A 39 7.38 24.82 9.33
C PRO A 39 6.46 23.94 10.19
N ASN A 40 5.35 24.47 10.69
CA ASN A 40 4.39 23.68 11.46
C ASN A 40 3.66 22.64 10.60
N ILE A 41 3.32 22.98 9.35
CA ILE A 41 2.70 22.02 8.41
C ILE A 41 3.71 20.96 8.02
N ARG A 42 4.98 21.34 7.80
CA ARG A 42 6.05 20.39 7.54
C ARG A 42 6.20 19.37 8.67
N LYS A 43 6.16 19.82 9.93
CA LYS A 43 6.20 18.92 11.10
C LYS A 43 5.04 17.94 11.12
N ILE A 44 3.80 18.42 10.91
CA ILE A 44 2.60 17.58 10.88
C ILE A 44 2.68 16.52 9.77
N LEU A 45 3.16 16.91 8.58
CA LEU A 45 3.27 16.03 7.42
C LEU A 45 4.50 15.12 7.43
N SER A 46 5.40 15.27 8.40
CA SER A 46 6.58 14.40 8.57
C SER A 46 6.31 13.18 9.45
N ILE A 47 5.15 13.13 10.09
CA ILE A 47 4.78 12.08 11.03
C ILE A 47 3.42 11.49 10.65
N THR A 48 3.22 10.22 10.99
CA THR A 48 1.98 9.49 10.84
C THR A 48 1.02 9.83 11.98
N ASN A 49 -0.27 10.00 11.66
CA ASN A 49 -1.32 10.24 12.66
C ASN A 49 -1.50 9.04 13.59
N ASN A 50 -1.59 7.82 13.04
CA ASN A 50 -1.78 6.60 13.82
C ASN A 50 -0.95 5.44 13.28
N GLU A 51 -0.48 4.58 14.18
CA GLU A 51 0.26 3.37 13.88
C GLU A 51 -0.28 2.22 14.72
N ILE A 52 -0.96 1.29 14.06
CA ILE A 52 -1.67 0.20 14.72
C ILE A 52 -0.91 -1.09 14.46
N LEU A 53 -0.47 -1.74 15.53
CA LEU A 53 0.09 -3.08 15.50
C LEU A 53 -0.91 -4.02 16.20
N VAL A 54 -1.26 -5.11 15.53
CA VAL A 54 -2.13 -6.15 16.07
C VAL A 54 -1.44 -7.49 16.04
N ASN A 55 -1.48 -8.21 17.16
CA ASN A 55 -1.07 -9.60 17.24
C ASN A 55 -2.32 -10.47 17.42
N PHE A 56 -2.47 -11.50 16.59
CA PHE A 56 -3.70 -12.29 16.62
C PHE A 56 -3.43 -13.79 16.37
N PRO A 57 -4.04 -14.69 17.16
CA PRO A 57 -3.89 -16.13 16.98
C PRO A 57 -4.84 -16.66 15.91
N VAL A 58 -4.38 -17.63 15.13
CA VAL A 58 -5.18 -18.36 14.13
C VAL A 58 -4.90 -19.85 14.27
N LYS A 59 -5.95 -20.66 14.21
CA LYS A 59 -5.82 -22.12 14.14
C LYS A 59 -5.49 -22.55 12.71
N MET A 60 -4.40 -23.29 12.56
CA MET A 60 -3.88 -23.79 11.28
C MET A 60 -4.61 -25.09 10.89
N ASP A 61 -4.47 -25.52 9.64
CA ASP A 61 -5.08 -26.77 9.15
C ASP A 61 -4.49 -27.99 9.88
N SER A 62 -3.24 -27.90 10.37
CA SER A 62 -2.62 -28.89 11.25
C SER A 62 -3.28 -29.02 12.63
N GLY A 63 -4.11 -28.05 13.02
CA GLY A 63 -4.72 -27.95 14.34
C GLY A 63 -3.93 -27.10 15.34
N GLU A 64 -2.66 -26.80 15.05
CA GLU A 64 -1.81 -25.90 15.83
C GLU A 64 -2.31 -24.44 15.76
N VAL A 65 -1.87 -23.62 16.72
CA VAL A 65 -2.15 -22.17 16.73
C VAL A 65 -0.88 -21.39 16.42
N GLU A 66 -0.97 -20.52 15.41
CA GLU A 66 0.08 -19.57 15.07
C GLU A 66 -0.37 -18.15 15.42
N VAL A 67 0.56 -17.29 15.86
CA VAL A 67 0.30 -15.88 16.15
C VAL A 67 0.92 -15.02 15.07
N PHE A 68 0.08 -14.20 14.44
CA PHE A 68 0.47 -13.31 13.36
C PHE A 68 0.56 -11.87 13.83
N THR A 69 1.49 -11.11 13.25
CA THR A 69 1.59 -9.66 13.43
C THR A 69 1.10 -8.94 12.18
N GLY A 70 0.11 -8.07 12.37
CA GLY A 70 -0.42 -7.17 11.35
C GLY A 70 -0.20 -5.70 11.69
N TYR A 71 -0.17 -4.87 10.66
CA TYR A 71 0.04 -3.43 10.76
C TYR A 71 -1.04 -2.67 10.00
N ARG A 72 -1.45 -1.51 10.54
CA ARG A 72 -2.21 -0.48 9.82
C ARG A 72 -1.69 0.90 10.23
N VAL A 73 -1.07 1.60 9.28
CA VAL A 73 -0.53 2.94 9.44
C VAL A 73 -1.39 3.93 8.69
N GLN A 74 -1.78 4.99 9.38
CA GLN A 74 -2.61 6.08 8.89
C GLN A 74 -1.76 7.36 8.94
N HIS A 75 -1.37 7.88 7.79
CA HIS A 75 -0.42 9.00 7.73
C HIS A 75 -1.12 10.33 7.99
N ASN A 76 -1.99 10.76 7.08
CA ASN A 76 -2.67 12.05 7.21
C ASN A 76 -4.07 11.95 6.61
N GLY A 77 -5.08 12.47 7.33
CA GLY A 77 -6.50 12.44 6.98
C GLY A 77 -7.10 13.81 6.67
N ALA A 78 -6.28 14.84 6.39
CA ALA A 78 -6.76 16.22 6.23
C ALA A 78 -7.77 16.40 5.09
N LEU A 79 -7.71 15.55 4.06
CA LEU A 79 -8.62 15.59 2.90
C LEU A 79 -9.81 14.63 3.01
N GLY A 80 -9.87 13.80 4.06
CA GLY A 80 -10.92 12.79 4.22
C GLY A 80 -10.39 11.47 4.80
N PRO A 81 -11.19 10.38 4.70
CA PRO A 81 -10.85 9.06 5.23
C PRO A 81 -9.49 8.56 4.72
N TYR A 82 -8.82 7.74 5.52
CA TYR A 82 -7.56 7.16 5.11
C TYR A 82 -7.77 6.12 4.00
N LYS A 83 -6.90 6.11 2.98
CA LYS A 83 -6.96 5.14 1.88
C LYS A 83 -5.64 4.43 1.69
N GLY A 84 -5.67 3.10 1.70
CA GLY A 84 -4.45 2.32 1.73
C GLY A 84 -4.59 0.84 1.46
N GLY A 85 -3.69 0.28 0.64
CA GLY A 85 -3.65 -1.16 0.38
C GLY A 85 -3.15 -2.00 1.57
N LEU A 86 -3.47 -3.30 1.58
CA LEU A 86 -2.98 -4.30 2.53
C LEU A 86 -2.03 -5.26 1.81
N ARG A 87 -0.80 -5.40 2.30
CA ARG A 87 0.23 -6.27 1.71
C ARG A 87 0.45 -7.51 2.57
N TYR A 88 0.47 -8.69 1.97
CA TYR A 88 0.86 -9.93 2.66
C TYR A 88 2.26 -10.33 2.16
N HIS A 89 3.28 -10.05 2.95
CA HIS A 89 4.67 -10.35 2.55
C HIS A 89 5.59 -10.50 3.77
N ALA A 90 6.60 -11.38 3.68
CA ALA A 90 7.52 -11.66 4.77
C ALA A 90 8.34 -10.44 5.22
N THR A 91 8.48 -9.45 4.35
CA THR A 91 9.20 -8.19 4.61
C THR A 91 8.29 -7.04 5.05
N VAL A 92 7.01 -7.30 5.36
CA VAL A 92 6.14 -6.27 5.93
C VAL A 92 6.66 -5.91 7.32
N ASP A 93 6.93 -4.64 7.52
CA ASP A 93 7.27 -4.04 8.80
C ASP A 93 6.63 -2.64 8.91
N LEU A 94 6.81 -2.02 10.08
CA LEU A 94 6.23 -0.72 10.39
C LEU A 94 6.82 0.41 9.53
N ASP A 95 8.13 0.39 9.26
CA ASP A 95 8.81 1.45 8.49
C ASP A 95 8.41 1.45 7.02
N ALA A 96 8.29 0.28 6.40
CA ALA A 96 7.75 0.15 5.06
C ALA A 96 6.28 0.63 5.01
N ALA A 97 5.48 0.30 6.02
CA ALA A 97 4.09 0.73 6.11
C ALA A 97 3.96 2.26 6.25
N ARG A 98 4.80 2.90 7.10
CA ARG A 98 4.91 4.37 7.20
C ARG A 98 5.19 5.00 5.86
N ALA A 99 6.25 4.56 5.19
CA ALA A 99 6.68 5.15 3.93
C ALA A 99 5.59 5.04 2.84
N LEU A 100 4.96 3.87 2.74
CA LEU A 100 3.88 3.63 1.79
C LEU A 100 2.61 4.42 2.12
N ALA A 101 2.28 4.64 3.41
CA ALA A 101 1.15 5.46 3.84
C ALA A 101 1.36 6.95 3.50
N MET A 102 2.59 7.44 3.64
CA MET A 102 2.98 8.78 3.19
C MET A 102 2.78 8.94 1.68
N TRP A 103 3.31 8.01 0.87
CA TRP A 103 3.10 8.03 -0.58
C TRP A 103 1.62 7.94 -0.96
N MET A 104 0.79 7.22 -0.21
CA MET A 104 -0.66 7.21 -0.44
C MET A 104 -1.29 8.58 -0.21
N THR A 105 -0.85 9.35 0.79
CA THR A 105 -1.34 10.72 1.04
C THR A 105 -1.02 11.63 -0.14
N TRP A 106 0.22 11.57 -0.65
CA TRP A 106 0.64 12.37 -1.80
C TRP A 106 -0.13 11.95 -3.06
N LYS A 107 -0.27 10.64 -3.27
CA LYS A 107 -0.97 10.09 -4.43
C LYS A 107 -2.44 10.51 -4.47
N THR A 108 -3.17 10.40 -3.36
CA THR A 108 -4.60 10.76 -3.33
C THR A 108 -4.79 12.25 -3.52
N SER A 109 -3.94 13.07 -2.89
CA SER A 109 -3.96 14.54 -3.06
C SER A 109 -3.67 14.94 -4.50
N LEU A 110 -2.62 14.42 -5.13
CA LEU A 110 -2.26 14.72 -6.52
C LEU A 110 -3.33 14.26 -7.53
N ALA A 111 -4.05 13.19 -7.21
CA ALA A 111 -5.17 12.70 -8.01
C ALA A 111 -6.49 13.46 -7.76
N GLY A 112 -6.51 14.45 -6.86
CA GLY A 112 -7.72 15.21 -6.52
C GLY A 112 -8.78 14.38 -5.79
N LEU A 113 -8.38 13.31 -5.10
CA LEU A 113 -9.31 12.44 -4.37
C LEU A 113 -9.50 12.94 -2.92
N PRO A 114 -10.72 12.86 -2.36
CA PRO A 114 -11.02 13.29 -1.00
C PRO A 114 -10.59 12.25 0.03
N TYR A 115 -9.31 11.86 -0.02
CA TYR A 115 -8.74 10.82 0.84
C TYR A 115 -7.40 11.22 1.42
N GLY A 116 -7.19 10.80 2.66
CA GLY A 116 -5.88 10.67 3.27
C GLY A 116 -5.09 9.47 2.77
N GLY A 117 -3.92 9.23 3.37
CA GLY A 117 -3.08 8.08 3.06
C GLY A 117 -2.98 7.09 4.21
N ALA A 118 -3.11 5.80 3.88
CA ALA A 118 -2.81 4.70 4.79
C ALA A 118 -2.05 3.59 4.08
N LYS A 119 -1.50 2.67 4.86
CA LYS A 119 -1.03 1.37 4.39
C LYS A 119 -1.09 0.36 5.52
N GLY A 120 -1.27 -0.91 5.19
CA GLY A 120 -1.14 -1.97 6.17
C GLY A 120 -0.72 -3.28 5.53
N GLY A 121 -0.77 -4.32 6.33
CA GLY A 121 -0.38 -5.65 5.87
C GLY A 121 -0.14 -6.62 7.01
N ILE A 122 0.18 -7.84 6.65
CA ILE A 122 0.54 -8.91 7.57
C ILE A 122 1.92 -9.42 7.17
N LYS A 123 2.79 -9.65 8.15
CA LYS A 123 4.13 -10.20 7.94
C LYS A 123 4.06 -11.72 7.75
N ILE A 124 3.68 -12.16 6.56
CA ILE A 124 3.56 -13.58 6.18
C ILE A 124 4.06 -13.81 4.75
N ASP A 125 4.51 -15.03 4.46
CA ASP A 125 4.58 -15.53 3.08
C ASP A 125 3.29 -16.30 2.77
N PRO A 126 2.37 -15.74 1.96
CA PRO A 126 1.09 -16.37 1.69
C PRO A 126 1.20 -17.69 0.92
N ALA A 127 2.34 -17.98 0.28
CA ALA A 127 2.55 -19.25 -0.40
C ALA A 127 2.69 -20.44 0.57
N LEU A 128 2.94 -20.18 1.85
CA LEU A 128 3.08 -21.20 2.89
C LEU A 128 1.75 -21.63 3.50
N TYR A 129 0.64 -20.97 3.13
CA TYR A 129 -0.66 -21.18 3.76
C TYR A 129 -1.69 -21.66 2.73
N SER A 130 -2.59 -22.53 3.16
CA SER A 130 -3.74 -22.93 2.36
C SER A 130 -4.70 -21.75 2.16
N GLN A 131 -5.59 -21.85 1.16
CA GLN A 131 -6.62 -20.82 0.97
C GLN A 131 -7.53 -20.67 2.20
N ASN A 132 -7.83 -21.77 2.88
CA ASN A 132 -8.65 -21.76 4.09
C ASN A 132 -7.92 -21.09 5.26
N GLU A 133 -6.59 -21.30 5.36
CA GLU A 133 -5.76 -20.60 6.34
C GLU A 133 -5.68 -19.10 6.04
N LEU A 134 -5.46 -18.72 4.79
CA LEU A 134 -5.44 -17.31 4.36
C LEU A 134 -6.78 -16.60 4.62
N GLU A 135 -7.90 -17.30 4.43
CA GLU A 135 -9.21 -16.80 4.83
C GLU A 135 -9.25 -16.54 6.34
N ARG A 136 -8.94 -17.55 7.18
CA ARG A 136 -8.97 -17.41 8.65
C ARG A 136 -8.03 -16.32 9.14
N ILE A 137 -6.83 -16.22 8.57
CA ILE A 137 -5.85 -15.15 8.86
C ILE A 137 -6.46 -13.79 8.53
N THR A 138 -7.02 -13.62 7.32
CA THR A 138 -7.61 -12.35 6.87
C THR A 138 -8.79 -11.93 7.74
N ARG A 139 -9.67 -12.88 8.08
CA ARG A 139 -10.82 -12.62 8.96
C ARG A 139 -10.36 -12.21 10.35
N ARG A 140 -9.39 -12.93 10.92
CA ARG A 140 -8.88 -12.62 12.25
C ARG A 140 -8.13 -11.28 12.30
N PHE A 141 -7.36 -10.97 11.26
CA PHE A 141 -6.73 -9.66 11.09
C PHE A 141 -7.76 -8.53 11.02
N THR A 142 -8.83 -8.70 10.22
CA THR A 142 -9.93 -7.74 10.12
C THR A 142 -10.61 -7.50 11.46
N TYR A 143 -10.88 -8.58 12.19
CA TYR A 143 -11.45 -8.49 13.54
C TYR A 143 -10.52 -7.75 14.51
N ALA A 144 -9.21 -8.01 14.44
CA ALA A 144 -8.22 -7.37 15.29
C ALA A 144 -8.05 -5.87 14.99
N LEU A 145 -8.23 -5.44 13.73
CA LEU A 145 -8.28 -4.03 13.38
C LEU A 145 -9.52 -3.33 13.93
N ALA A 146 -10.64 -4.05 14.12
CA ALA A 146 -11.87 -3.55 14.72
C ALA A 146 -12.32 -2.20 14.12
N ASP A 147 -12.56 -1.20 14.97
CA ASP A 147 -13.08 0.12 14.57
C ASP A 147 -11.98 1.07 14.05
N ASN A 148 -10.74 0.59 13.93
CA ASN A 148 -9.67 1.36 13.27
C ASN A 148 -9.81 1.40 11.74
N ILE A 149 -10.72 0.60 11.17
CA ILE A 149 -11.13 0.68 9.77
C ILE A 149 -12.64 0.95 9.68
N GLY A 150 -13.07 1.57 8.59
CA GLY A 150 -14.47 1.91 8.39
C GLY A 150 -14.69 2.74 7.12
N PRO A 151 -15.92 2.73 6.55
CA PRO A 151 -16.23 3.46 5.31
C PRO A 151 -15.92 4.95 5.39
N GLU A 152 -16.16 5.55 6.55
CA GLU A 152 -15.97 7.00 6.80
C GLU A 152 -14.66 7.31 7.54
N HIS A 153 -13.80 6.31 7.76
CA HIS A 153 -12.61 6.48 8.58
C HIS A 153 -11.33 6.00 7.88
N ASP A 154 -11.25 4.71 7.53
CA ASP A 154 -10.09 4.12 6.88
C ASP A 154 -10.51 2.93 6.02
N ILE A 155 -10.20 3.00 4.73
CA ILE A 155 -10.75 2.11 3.70
C ILE A 155 -9.59 1.30 3.08
N PRO A 156 -9.40 0.02 3.48
CA PRO A 156 -8.43 -0.85 2.85
C PRO A 156 -8.66 -1.12 1.35
N ALA A 157 -7.63 -1.67 0.71
CA ALA A 157 -7.63 -2.11 -0.69
C ALA A 157 -6.63 -3.26 -0.89
N PRO A 158 -6.64 -3.93 -2.05
CA PRO A 158 -5.57 -4.86 -2.40
C PRO A 158 -4.23 -4.16 -2.58
N ASP A 159 -3.17 -4.86 -2.19
CA ASP A 159 -1.76 -4.66 -2.54
C ASP A 159 -1.10 -6.02 -2.84
N VAL A 160 0.23 -6.10 -2.83
CA VAL A 160 1.00 -7.32 -3.10
C VAL A 160 0.47 -8.51 -2.29
N ASN A 161 0.19 -9.60 -3.00
CA ASN A 161 -0.37 -10.86 -2.50
C ASN A 161 -1.73 -10.77 -1.79
N THR A 162 -2.50 -9.73 -2.09
CA THR A 162 -3.93 -9.67 -1.75
C THR A 162 -4.72 -9.31 -3.00
N ASN A 163 -5.97 -9.73 -3.05
CA ASN A 163 -6.80 -9.60 -4.26
C ASN A 163 -8.27 -9.34 -3.89
N SER A 164 -9.15 -9.45 -4.88
CA SER A 164 -10.59 -9.26 -4.68
C SER A 164 -11.20 -10.25 -3.71
N GLN A 165 -10.74 -11.50 -3.69
CA GLN A 165 -11.16 -12.50 -2.71
C GLN A 165 -10.77 -12.08 -1.28
N THR A 166 -9.54 -11.59 -1.09
CA THR A 166 -9.11 -11.04 0.22
C THR A 166 -10.04 -9.92 0.67
N MET A 167 -10.40 -8.99 -0.23
CA MET A 167 -11.30 -7.88 0.10
C MET A 167 -12.72 -8.34 0.41
N ALA A 168 -13.20 -9.40 -0.25
CA ALA A 168 -14.50 -9.99 0.06
C ALA A 168 -14.53 -10.52 1.50
N TRP A 169 -13.50 -11.24 1.95
CA TRP A 169 -13.40 -11.72 3.33
C TRP A 169 -13.33 -10.58 4.36
N ILE A 170 -12.60 -9.50 4.05
CA ILE A 170 -12.53 -8.33 4.94
C ILE A 170 -13.90 -7.65 5.05
N ALA A 171 -14.57 -7.40 3.92
CA ALA A 171 -15.89 -6.78 3.90
C ALA A 171 -16.90 -7.61 4.70
N ASP A 172 -16.99 -8.91 4.42
CA ASP A 172 -17.89 -9.84 5.10
C ASP A 172 -17.63 -9.89 6.61
N THR A 173 -16.37 -10.00 7.02
CA THR A 173 -15.99 -10.04 8.43
C THR A 173 -16.34 -8.73 9.13
N TYR A 174 -15.94 -7.60 8.55
CA TYR A 174 -16.22 -6.29 9.14
C TYR A 174 -17.73 -6.08 9.31
N MET A 175 -18.51 -6.31 8.25
CA MET A 175 -19.98 -6.22 8.29
C MET A 175 -20.58 -7.14 9.35
N SER A 176 -20.07 -8.35 9.51
CA SER A 176 -20.57 -9.31 10.51
C SER A 176 -20.35 -8.84 11.95
N THR A 177 -19.35 -8.00 12.20
CA THR A 177 -19.14 -7.37 13.52
C THR A 177 -20.05 -6.17 13.78
N ARG A 178 -20.75 -5.65 12.76
CA ARG A 178 -21.65 -4.51 12.92
C ARG A 178 -23.05 -4.98 13.36
N PRO A 179 -23.82 -4.11 14.04
CA PRO A 179 -25.24 -4.36 14.31
C PRO A 179 -25.99 -4.73 13.01
N PRO A 180 -26.97 -5.65 13.06
CA PRO A 180 -27.69 -6.12 11.87
C PRO A 180 -28.21 -4.99 10.96
N ALA A 181 -28.74 -3.91 11.55
CA ALA A 181 -29.27 -2.77 10.83
C ALA A 181 -28.21 -1.95 10.05
N GLN A 182 -26.93 -2.09 10.38
CA GLN A 182 -25.83 -1.30 9.79
C GLN A 182 -24.95 -2.11 8.84
N ARG A 183 -25.17 -3.42 8.69
CA ARG A 183 -24.27 -4.28 7.89
C ARG A 183 -24.13 -3.80 6.46
N THR A 184 -25.24 -3.64 5.74
CA THR A 184 -25.24 -3.24 4.32
C THR A 184 -24.65 -1.85 4.11
N ALA A 185 -24.88 -0.91 5.04
CA ALA A 185 -24.29 0.43 4.97
C ALA A 185 -22.75 0.42 5.02
N ASN A 186 -22.16 -0.64 5.60
CA ASN A 186 -20.73 -0.78 5.78
C ASN A 186 -20.01 -1.55 4.65
N GLN A 187 -20.71 -1.88 3.56
CA GLN A 187 -20.14 -2.60 2.41
C GLN A 187 -18.95 -1.87 1.74
N HIS A 188 -18.83 -0.57 1.94
CA HIS A 188 -17.77 0.28 1.39
C HIS A 188 -16.51 0.36 2.26
N VAL A 189 -16.43 -0.43 3.34
CA VAL A 189 -15.24 -0.49 4.22
C VAL A 189 -13.96 -0.84 3.46
N VAL A 190 -14.05 -1.55 2.33
CA VAL A 190 -12.91 -1.83 1.45
C VAL A 190 -13.24 -1.60 -0.02
N THR A 191 -12.21 -1.27 -0.81
CA THR A 191 -12.31 -1.23 -2.28
C THR A 191 -11.61 -2.42 -2.91
N GLY A 192 -11.86 -2.68 -4.20
CA GLY A 192 -11.27 -3.80 -4.92
C GLY A 192 -11.92 -5.15 -4.64
N LYS A 193 -13.17 -5.15 -4.18
CA LYS A 193 -14.03 -6.34 -4.06
C LYS A 193 -14.37 -6.93 -5.45
N PRO A 194 -14.85 -8.18 -5.53
CA PRO A 194 -15.40 -8.74 -6.77
C PRO A 194 -16.62 -7.93 -7.25
N ASP A 195 -16.86 -7.91 -8.56
CA ASP A 195 -17.94 -7.12 -9.18
C ASP A 195 -19.32 -7.45 -8.57
N GLY A 196 -19.60 -8.75 -8.37
CA GLY A 196 -20.84 -9.23 -7.74
C GLY A 196 -21.00 -8.87 -6.25
N SER A 197 -20.01 -8.22 -5.62
CA SER A 197 -20.03 -7.84 -4.20
C SER A 197 -19.73 -6.35 -4.01
N GLY A 198 -20.12 -5.51 -4.97
CA GLY A 198 -19.87 -4.05 -4.93
C GLY A 198 -18.44 -3.67 -5.33
N GLY A 199 -17.81 -4.49 -6.17
CA GLY A 199 -16.61 -4.16 -6.93
C GLY A 199 -16.93 -3.16 -8.05
N LEU A 200 -15.87 -2.60 -8.66
CA LEU A 200 -16.00 -1.68 -9.79
C LEU A 200 -15.43 -2.31 -11.04
N GLU A 201 -16.25 -2.31 -12.10
CA GLU A 201 -15.84 -2.77 -13.42
C GLU A 201 -14.63 -1.96 -13.93
N GLY A 202 -13.73 -2.62 -14.64
CA GLY A 202 -12.57 -1.99 -15.26
C GLY A 202 -11.40 -1.74 -14.30
N ARG A 203 -11.49 -2.16 -13.02
CA ARG A 203 -10.38 -2.12 -12.05
C ARG A 203 -9.09 -2.72 -12.63
N ASP A 204 -9.19 -3.90 -13.25
CA ASP A 204 -8.02 -4.68 -13.68
C ASP A 204 -7.20 -3.98 -14.77
N ARG A 205 -7.85 -3.16 -15.61
CA ARG A 205 -7.19 -2.38 -16.66
C ARG A 205 -6.85 -0.95 -16.24
N ALA A 206 -7.36 -0.46 -15.10
CA ALA A 206 -7.29 0.96 -14.74
C ALA A 206 -5.85 1.49 -14.65
N THR A 207 -4.93 0.75 -14.02
CA THR A 207 -3.53 1.17 -13.89
C THR A 207 -2.83 1.22 -15.25
N GLY A 208 -3.00 0.18 -16.07
CA GLY A 208 -2.41 0.13 -17.42
C GLY A 208 -2.96 1.22 -18.33
N PHE A 209 -4.27 1.48 -18.25
CA PHE A 209 -4.92 2.57 -18.96
C PHE A 209 -4.41 3.94 -18.51
N GLY A 210 -4.16 4.14 -17.21
CA GLY A 210 -3.56 5.36 -16.68
C GLY A 210 -2.14 5.61 -17.21
N VAL A 211 -1.32 4.57 -17.35
CA VAL A 211 0.02 4.67 -17.97
C VAL A 211 -0.12 5.10 -19.43
N TYR A 212 -1.01 4.45 -20.19
CA TYR A 212 -1.30 4.82 -21.58
C TYR A 212 -1.71 6.29 -21.71
N LEU A 213 -2.68 6.74 -20.90
CA LEU A 213 -3.14 8.14 -20.93
C LEU A 213 -2.03 9.12 -20.60
N THR A 214 -1.18 8.80 -19.63
CA THR A 214 -0.06 9.66 -19.24
C THR A 214 0.94 9.83 -20.40
N ILE A 215 1.29 8.74 -21.08
CA ILE A 215 2.17 8.78 -22.25
C ILE A 215 1.51 9.55 -23.40
N LYS A 216 0.23 9.30 -23.66
CA LYS A 216 -0.53 9.99 -24.71
C LYS A 216 -0.56 11.50 -24.47
N PHE A 217 -0.95 11.95 -23.27
CA PHE A 217 -1.02 13.38 -22.97
C PHE A 217 0.36 14.05 -22.96
N TRP A 218 1.42 13.33 -22.55
CA TRP A 218 2.78 13.81 -22.71
C TRP A 218 3.16 13.97 -24.18
N ALA A 219 2.83 13.00 -25.03
CA ALA A 219 3.14 13.04 -26.46
C ALA A 219 2.42 14.19 -27.17
N ASP A 220 1.12 14.36 -26.88
CA ASP A 220 0.30 15.47 -27.39
C ASP A 220 0.90 16.82 -26.96
N LYS A 221 1.27 16.97 -25.68
CA LYS A 221 1.88 18.20 -25.15
C LYS A 221 3.24 18.53 -25.80
N ASN A 222 3.99 17.51 -26.21
CA ASN A 222 5.32 17.66 -26.81
C ASN A 222 5.31 17.52 -28.34
N ASN A 223 4.14 17.56 -28.99
CA ASN A 223 3.98 17.37 -30.44
C ASN A 223 4.73 16.14 -30.98
N THR A 224 4.74 15.05 -30.22
CA THR A 224 5.44 13.82 -30.56
C THR A 224 4.44 12.81 -31.14
N ASP A 225 4.57 12.47 -32.42
CA ASP A 225 3.77 11.39 -33.00
C ASP A 225 4.23 10.03 -32.43
N LEU A 226 3.28 9.21 -31.96
CA LEU A 226 3.55 7.87 -31.43
C LEU A 226 3.44 6.77 -32.50
N ASN A 227 2.93 7.08 -33.70
CA ASN A 227 2.78 6.10 -34.77
C ASN A 227 4.14 5.51 -35.19
N GLY A 228 4.19 4.18 -35.31
CA GLY A 228 5.40 3.45 -35.70
C GLY A 228 6.52 3.41 -34.65
N LYS A 229 6.34 4.01 -33.47
CA LYS A 229 7.33 3.93 -32.38
C LYS A 229 7.22 2.62 -31.60
N SER A 230 8.36 2.09 -31.16
CA SER A 230 8.43 0.92 -30.29
C SER A 230 8.44 1.33 -28.81
N LEU A 231 7.67 0.60 -27.99
CA LEU A 231 7.62 0.77 -26.54
C LEU A 231 8.21 -0.48 -25.87
N LEU A 232 9.11 -0.28 -24.91
CA LEU A 232 9.70 -1.38 -24.15
C LEU A 232 9.11 -1.39 -22.73
N PHE A 233 8.39 -2.46 -22.40
CA PHE A 233 7.82 -2.66 -21.06
C PHE A 233 8.71 -3.62 -20.28
N LYS A 234 9.21 -3.17 -19.12
CA LYS A 234 9.86 -4.06 -18.16
C LYS A 234 8.81 -4.57 -17.18
N VAL A 235 8.40 -5.81 -17.34
CA VAL A 235 7.55 -6.49 -16.35
C VAL A 235 8.46 -7.00 -15.23
N LEU A 236 8.36 -6.39 -14.06
CA LEU A 236 8.91 -6.97 -12.84
C LEU A 236 7.92 -8.05 -12.39
N ALA A 237 8.32 -9.33 -12.47
CA ALA A 237 7.57 -10.38 -11.78
C ALA A 237 7.59 -10.04 -10.29
N MET A 238 6.40 -9.83 -9.72
CA MET A 238 6.18 -9.62 -8.28
C MET A 238 5.89 -10.94 -7.60
#